data_AF-A0A8T5QSF9-F1
#
_entry.id   AF-A0A8T5QSF9-F1
#
_cell.length_a   1.000
_cell.length_b   1.000
_cell.length_c   1.000
_cell.angle_alpha   90.00
_cell.angle_beta   90.00
_cell.angle_gamma   90.00
#
_symmetry.space_group_name_H-M   'P 1'
#
loop_
_entity.id
_entity.type
_entity.pdbx_description
1 polymer ?
#
loop_
_entity_poly.entity_id
_entity_poly.type
_entity_poly.pdbx_seq_one_letter_code
_entity_poly.pdbx_strand_id
1 'polypeptide(L)'
;MFAILAGFIISRQDKRYDNLREALSHVDGLWMSLYNSLCVFGPKVKKDIANFIDERFMIAYDFEIWDYQQVTFFRDTIKRLYAYVSKLKPKTLAQKQAVEETFDKLQDIEVLDQETGEIAKEKVLPGEWIVLYILTGIIIFCVFYIKEFVLHSIIFTILLSAAVVIVMLIIRDLTNLRLKGEYLGYESGEQVFDDIGKPRYYYYAALVRGYTKKPVGKTFRIGFHEEGKKPFVLTFRQDEDWRTVVKRAYYQNKFPGKTEEKEEKPGKKIKKH
;
A
#
# COMPACT_ATOMS: atom_id res chain seq x y z
N MET A 1 5.08 28.76 -19.70
CA MET A 1 3.83 27.96 -19.68
C MET A 1 4.03 26.58 -19.05
N PHE A 2 4.84 25.68 -19.61
CA PHE A 2 5.07 24.33 -19.04
C PHE A 2 5.41 24.37 -17.54
N ALA A 3 6.42 25.13 -17.14
CA ALA A 3 6.85 25.21 -15.75
C ALA A 3 5.73 25.68 -14.79
N ILE A 4 4.87 26.59 -15.24
CA ILE A 4 3.74 27.10 -14.45
C ILE A 4 2.69 26.01 -14.26
N LEU A 5 2.29 25.34 -15.36
CA LEU A 5 1.31 24.26 -15.31
C LEU A 5 1.82 23.06 -14.50
N ALA A 6 3.05 22.63 -14.76
CA ALA A 6 3.71 21.56 -14.03
C ALA A 6 3.83 21.89 -12.54
N GLY A 7 4.21 23.13 -12.18
CA GLY A 7 4.28 23.59 -10.80
C GLY A 7 2.92 23.54 -10.09
N PHE A 8 1.84 23.97 -10.75
CA PHE A 8 0.49 23.87 -10.20
C PHE A 8 0.06 22.42 -9.98
N ILE A 9 0.30 21.53 -10.96
CA ILE A 9 -0.02 20.11 -10.85
C ILE A 9 0.77 19.46 -9.72
N ILE A 10 2.09 19.70 -9.65
CA ILE A 10 2.94 19.19 -8.56
C ILE A 10 2.39 19.65 -7.21
N SER A 11 2.14 20.94 -7.03
CA SER A 11 1.63 21.48 -5.76
C SER A 11 0.29 20.85 -5.36
N ARG A 12 -0.63 20.68 -6.32
CA ARG A 12 -1.93 20.02 -6.06
C ARG A 12 -1.76 18.55 -5.68
N GLN A 13 -0.92 17.80 -6.39
CA GLN A 13 -0.70 16.38 -6.11
C GLN A 13 0.09 16.14 -4.81
N ASP A 14 1.02 17.03 -4.48
CA ASP A 14 1.78 17.02 -3.23
C ASP A 14 0.86 17.26 -2.03
N LYS A 15 0.00 18.28 -2.10
CA LYS A 15 -1.03 18.51 -1.08
C LYS A 15 -1.98 17.33 -0.93
N ARG A 16 -2.41 16.72 -2.05
CA ARG A 16 -3.24 15.49 -2.03
C ARG A 16 -2.51 14.35 -1.32
N TYR A 17 -1.23 14.15 -1.64
CA TYR A 17 -0.40 13.12 -1.02
C TYR A 17 -0.29 13.32 0.49
N ASP A 18 -0.02 14.55 0.94
CA ASP A 18 0.09 14.87 2.36
C ASP A 18 -1.24 14.70 3.10
N ASN A 19 -2.34 15.21 2.53
CA ASN A 19 -3.67 15.03 3.10
C ASN A 19 -4.01 13.53 3.26
N LEU A 20 -3.71 12.72 2.25
CA LEU A 20 -3.97 11.29 2.28
C LEU A 20 -3.08 10.59 3.32
N ARG A 21 -1.82 11.02 3.46
CA ARG A 21 -0.89 10.48 4.45
C ARG A 21 -1.36 10.77 5.87
N GLU A 22 -1.80 12.00 6.11
CA GLU A 22 -2.33 12.45 7.40
C GLU A 22 -3.61 11.67 7.75
N ALA A 23 -4.54 11.57 6.81
CA ALA A 23 -5.79 10.82 7.00
C ALA A 23 -5.54 9.34 7.32
N LEU A 24 -4.65 8.67 6.57
CA LEU A 24 -4.27 7.27 6.85
C LEU A 24 -3.61 7.12 8.22
N SER A 25 -2.70 8.02 8.58
CA SER A 25 -2.05 7.99 9.89
C SER A 25 -3.07 8.19 11.03
N HIS A 26 -4.08 9.03 10.81
CA HIS A 26 -5.16 9.25 11.76
C HIS A 26 -6.04 8.01 11.93
N VAL A 27 -6.43 7.38 10.82
CA VAL A 27 -7.17 6.10 10.83
C VAL A 27 -6.39 5.03 11.60
N ASP A 28 -5.10 4.88 11.33
CA ASP A 28 -4.24 3.92 12.03
C ASP A 28 -4.18 4.20 13.55
N GLY A 29 -4.07 5.48 13.91
CA GLY A 29 -4.12 5.93 15.30
C GLY A 29 -5.45 5.60 15.99
N LEU A 30 -6.58 5.77 15.32
CA LEU A 30 -7.91 5.43 15.85
C LEU A 30 -8.05 3.92 16.05
N TRP A 31 -7.56 3.10 15.13
CA TRP A 31 -7.54 1.64 15.27
C TRP A 31 -6.73 1.19 16.49
N MET A 32 -5.56 1.79 16.71
CA MET A 32 -4.74 1.49 17.88
C MET A 32 -5.35 1.99 19.19
N SER A 33 -5.97 3.17 19.16
CA SER A 33 -6.73 3.71 20.30
C SER A 33 -7.89 2.78 20.67
N LEU A 34 -8.65 2.31 19.68
CA LEU A 34 -9.72 1.32 19.86
C LEU A 34 -9.19 0.01 20.44
N TYR A 35 -8.09 -0.53 19.90
CA TYR A 35 -7.44 -1.73 20.41
C TYR A 35 -7.10 -1.61 21.89
N ASN A 36 -6.46 -0.52 22.28
CA ASN A 36 -6.04 -0.26 23.65
C ASN A 36 -7.24 -0.07 24.58
N SER A 37 -8.26 0.68 24.16
CA SER A 37 -9.49 0.87 24.94
C SER A 37 -10.17 -0.47 25.24
N LEU A 38 -10.26 -1.38 24.27
CA LEU A 38 -10.94 -2.66 24.44
C LEU A 38 -10.10 -3.73 25.18
N CYS A 39 -8.80 -3.53 25.35
CA CYS A 39 -7.95 -4.46 26.11
C CYS A 39 -8.36 -4.58 27.59
N VAL A 40 -9.08 -3.62 28.16
CA VAL A 40 -9.60 -3.65 29.55
C VAL A 40 -10.61 -4.78 29.81
N PHE A 41 -11.12 -5.43 28.76
CA PHE A 41 -12.00 -6.60 28.86
C PHE A 41 -11.24 -7.93 28.98
N GLY A 42 -9.91 -7.90 28.87
CA GLY A 42 -9.04 -9.07 29.04
C GLY A 42 -8.60 -9.74 27.73
N PRO A 43 -7.88 -10.88 27.83
CA PRO A 43 -7.09 -11.44 26.74
C PRO A 43 -7.93 -11.96 25.57
N LYS A 44 -9.17 -12.43 25.83
CA LYS A 44 -10.07 -12.90 24.78
C LYS A 44 -10.48 -11.76 23.85
N VAL A 45 -10.95 -10.65 24.42
CA VAL A 45 -11.35 -9.46 23.66
C VAL A 45 -10.14 -8.87 22.93
N LYS A 46 -8.99 -8.76 23.61
CA LYS A 46 -7.73 -8.34 22.98
C LYS A 46 -7.41 -9.15 21.72
N LYS A 47 -7.52 -10.48 21.78
CA LYS A 47 -7.26 -11.36 20.63
C LYS A 47 -8.29 -11.18 19.52
N ASP A 48 -9.57 -11.05 19.85
CA ASP A 48 -10.64 -10.89 18.88
C ASP A 48 -10.49 -9.55 18.12
N ILE A 49 -10.23 -8.45 18.85
CA ILE A 49 -10.00 -7.13 18.25
C ILE A 49 -8.72 -7.12 17.42
N ALA A 50 -7.64 -7.76 17.89
CA ALA A 50 -6.43 -7.94 17.07
C ALA A 50 -6.75 -8.61 15.74
N ASN A 51 -7.66 -9.59 15.70
CA ASN A 51 -8.03 -10.25 14.45
C ASN A 51 -8.87 -9.35 13.53
N PHE A 52 -9.74 -8.49 14.07
CA PHE A 52 -10.48 -7.51 13.26
C PHE A 52 -9.53 -6.48 12.62
N ILE A 53 -8.57 -5.99 13.39
CA ILE A 53 -7.54 -5.05 12.90
C ILE A 53 -6.66 -5.75 11.86
N ASP A 54 -6.22 -6.97 12.15
CA ASP A 54 -5.41 -7.78 11.23
C ASP A 54 -6.10 -7.96 9.86
N GLU A 55 -7.38 -8.34 9.86
CA GLU A 55 -8.18 -8.47 8.65
C GLU A 55 -8.32 -7.14 7.90
N ARG A 56 -8.62 -6.06 8.61
CA ARG A 56 -8.75 -4.70 8.06
C ARG A 56 -7.47 -4.26 7.33
N PHE A 57 -6.31 -4.40 7.96
CA PHE A 57 -5.05 -3.95 7.37
C PHE A 57 -4.58 -4.85 6.23
N MET A 58 -4.86 -6.16 6.29
CA MET A 58 -4.59 -7.06 5.17
C MET A 58 -5.36 -6.64 3.91
N ILE A 59 -6.66 -6.36 4.03
CA ILE A 59 -7.48 -5.88 2.90
C ILE A 59 -6.93 -4.53 2.41
N ALA A 60 -6.53 -3.63 3.32
CA ALA A 60 -5.97 -2.32 2.95
C ALA A 60 -4.69 -2.41 2.13
N TYR A 61 -3.89 -3.45 2.34
CA TYR A 61 -2.63 -3.65 1.61
C TYR A 61 -2.79 -4.37 0.28
N ASP A 62 -3.85 -5.18 0.16
CA ASP A 62 -4.14 -5.96 -1.04
C ASP A 62 -4.71 -5.11 -2.19
N PHE A 63 -5.36 -3.99 -1.85
CA PHE A 63 -6.02 -3.10 -2.81
C PHE A 63 -5.35 -1.74 -2.88
N GLU A 64 -5.45 -1.09 -4.04
CA GLU A 64 -5.06 0.30 -4.16
C GLU A 64 -6.03 1.17 -3.36
N ILE A 65 -5.53 2.26 -2.74
CA ILE A 65 -6.31 3.09 -1.80
C ILE A 65 -7.63 3.59 -2.41
N TRP A 66 -7.66 3.83 -3.73
CA TRP A 66 -8.86 4.27 -4.45
C TRP A 66 -9.89 3.15 -4.73
N ASP A 67 -9.45 1.89 -4.81
CA ASP A 67 -10.33 0.73 -5.01
C ASP A 67 -10.78 0.12 -3.68
N TYR A 68 -9.95 0.27 -2.64
CA TYR A 68 -10.13 -0.24 -1.29
C TYR A 68 -11.51 0.09 -0.68
N GLN A 69 -12.02 1.30 -0.94
CA GLN A 69 -13.30 1.80 -0.46
C GLN A 69 -14.53 1.10 -1.04
N GLN A 70 -14.39 0.56 -2.24
CA GLN A 70 -15.47 -0.13 -2.95
C GLN A 70 -15.55 -1.60 -2.56
N VAL A 71 -14.55 -2.10 -1.84
CA VAL A 71 -14.50 -3.50 -1.42
C VAL A 71 -15.52 -3.74 -0.33
N THR A 72 -16.55 -4.53 -0.64
CA THR A 72 -17.63 -4.91 0.28
C THR A 72 -17.09 -5.51 1.59
N PHE A 73 -15.94 -6.19 1.53
CA PHE A 73 -15.28 -6.80 2.69
C PHE A 73 -14.87 -5.79 3.78
N PHE A 74 -14.46 -4.57 3.40
CA PHE A 74 -14.09 -3.56 4.39
C PHE A 74 -15.30 -3.13 5.24
N ARG A 75 -16.40 -2.76 4.56
CA ARG A 75 -17.65 -2.39 5.22
C ARG A 75 -18.20 -3.54 6.09
N ASP A 76 -18.03 -4.77 5.64
CA ASP A 76 -18.42 -5.94 6.43
C ASP A 76 -17.56 -6.07 7.71
N THR A 77 -16.26 -5.83 7.63
CA THR A 77 -15.35 -5.88 8.78
C THR A 77 -15.76 -4.89 9.87
N ILE A 78 -16.05 -3.64 9.51
CA ILE A 78 -16.54 -2.63 10.45
C ILE A 78 -17.90 -3.02 11.04
N LYS A 79 -18.86 -3.46 10.22
CA LYS A 79 -20.17 -3.92 10.71
C LYS A 79 -20.06 -5.07 11.71
N ARG A 80 -19.20 -6.05 11.43
CA ARG A 80 -18.94 -7.16 12.37
C ARG A 80 -18.30 -6.68 13.66
N LEU A 81 -17.44 -5.66 13.59
CA LEU A 81 -16.85 -5.05 14.78
C LEU A 81 -17.90 -4.28 15.61
N TYR A 82 -18.78 -3.47 15.01
CA TYR A 82 -19.93 -2.88 15.71
C TYR A 82 -20.80 -3.94 16.40
N ALA A 83 -21.10 -5.03 15.69
CA ALA A 83 -21.88 -6.14 16.24
C ALA A 83 -21.13 -6.91 17.35
N TYR A 84 -19.81 -6.91 17.32
CA TYR A 84 -18.99 -7.50 18.37
C TYR A 84 -18.97 -6.61 19.62
N VAL A 85 -18.68 -5.32 19.46
CA VAL A 85 -18.61 -4.34 20.56
C VAL A 85 -19.96 -4.21 21.27
N SER A 86 -21.08 -4.18 20.54
CA SER A 86 -22.42 -4.12 21.12
C SER A 86 -22.81 -5.34 21.97
N LYS A 87 -22.15 -6.49 21.78
CA LYS A 87 -22.37 -7.71 22.59
C LYS A 87 -21.52 -7.74 23.85
N LEU A 88 -20.55 -6.84 24.00
CA LEU A 88 -19.74 -6.77 25.20
C LEU A 88 -20.61 -6.33 26.38
N LYS A 89 -20.48 -7.03 27.51
CA LYS A 89 -21.19 -6.72 28.76
C LYS A 89 -20.22 -6.06 29.74
N PRO A 90 -20.15 -4.72 29.79
CA PRO A 90 -19.23 -4.03 30.69
C PRO A 90 -19.62 -4.30 32.15
N LYS A 91 -18.63 -4.63 32.98
CA LYS A 91 -18.79 -4.88 34.42
C LYS A 91 -18.22 -3.76 35.29
N THR A 92 -17.33 -2.95 34.72
CA THR A 92 -16.66 -1.83 35.41
C THR A 92 -16.94 -0.51 34.70
N LEU A 93 -16.76 0.61 35.42
CA LEU A 93 -16.89 1.94 34.82
C LEU A 93 -15.93 2.14 33.64
N ALA A 94 -14.68 1.70 33.78
CA ALA A 94 -13.68 1.76 32.72
C ALA A 94 -14.10 0.95 31.47
N GLN A 95 -14.70 -0.22 31.66
CA GLN A 95 -15.24 -1.02 30.55
C GLN A 95 -16.41 -0.33 29.85
N LYS A 96 -17.26 0.36 30.60
CA LYS A 96 -18.38 1.12 30.02
C LYS A 96 -17.87 2.29 29.17
N GLN A 97 -16.95 3.09 29.72
CA GLN A 97 -16.30 4.19 29.00
C GLN A 97 -15.58 3.70 27.74
N ALA A 98 -14.84 2.58 27.84
CA ALA A 98 -14.15 2.00 26.69
C ALA A 98 -15.11 1.63 25.54
N VAL A 99 -16.32 1.14 25.84
CA VAL A 99 -17.33 0.81 24.82
C VAL A 99 -17.91 2.07 24.19
N GLU A 100 -18.24 3.09 24.98
CA GLU A 100 -18.74 4.38 24.49
C GLU A 100 -17.71 5.04 23.55
N GLU A 101 -16.46 5.20 24.00
CA GLU A 101 -15.38 5.73 23.18
C GLU A 101 -15.12 4.90 21.91
N THR A 102 -15.33 3.59 21.97
CA THR A 102 -15.15 2.72 20.80
C THR A 102 -16.17 3.02 19.72
N PHE A 103 -17.44 3.29 20.08
CA PHE A 103 -18.44 3.65 19.08
C PHE A 103 -18.13 4.99 18.42
N ASP A 104 -17.70 5.98 19.19
CA ASP A 104 -17.27 7.28 18.66
C ASP A 104 -16.09 7.11 17.69
N LYS A 105 -15.05 6.36 18.09
CA LYS A 105 -13.89 6.05 17.23
C LYS A 105 -14.27 5.29 15.96
N LEU A 106 -15.23 4.36 16.04
CA LEU A 106 -15.70 3.62 14.85
C LEU A 106 -16.43 4.54 13.87
N GLN A 107 -17.21 5.50 14.36
CA GLN A 107 -17.85 6.50 13.52
C GLN A 107 -16.80 7.39 12.84
N ASP A 108 -15.79 7.85 13.59
CA ASP A 108 -14.69 8.66 13.04
C ASP A 108 -13.89 7.89 11.98
N ILE A 109 -13.61 6.60 12.21
CA ILE A 109 -12.96 5.73 11.23
C ILE A 109 -13.79 5.66 9.95
N GLU A 110 -15.10 5.47 10.03
CA GLU A 110 -15.97 5.42 8.85
C GLU A 110 -15.96 6.72 8.04
N VAL A 111 -15.98 7.87 8.72
CA VAL A 111 -15.93 9.20 8.09
C VAL A 111 -14.57 9.41 7.42
N LEU A 112 -13.47 9.22 8.16
CA LEU A 112 -12.12 9.39 7.64
C LEU A 112 -11.81 8.45 6.49
N ASP A 113 -12.30 7.21 6.55
CA ASP A 113 -12.17 6.30 5.43
C ASP A 113 -12.89 6.90 4.21
N GLN A 114 -14.16 7.31 4.30
CA GLN A 114 -14.87 7.93 3.16
C GLN A 114 -14.14 9.14 2.58
N GLU A 115 -13.63 10.03 3.43
CA GLU A 115 -12.82 11.18 3.02
C GLU A 115 -11.54 10.74 2.30
N THR A 116 -10.81 9.76 2.85
CA THR A 116 -9.61 9.17 2.26
C THR A 116 -9.90 8.63 0.86
N GLY A 117 -11.04 7.98 0.66
CA GLY A 117 -11.43 7.46 -0.65
C GLY A 117 -11.75 8.52 -1.69
N GLU A 118 -12.43 9.59 -1.29
CA GLU A 118 -12.71 10.71 -2.20
C GLU A 118 -11.41 11.43 -2.58
N ILE A 119 -10.52 11.70 -1.61
CA ILE A 119 -9.20 12.29 -1.87
C ILE A 119 -8.35 11.39 -2.78
N ALA A 120 -8.38 10.07 -2.57
CA ALA A 120 -7.62 9.11 -3.37
C ALA A 120 -8.08 9.04 -4.85
N LYS A 121 -9.34 9.37 -5.14
CA LYS A 121 -9.88 9.43 -6.52
C LYS A 121 -9.42 10.66 -7.29
N GLU A 122 -8.99 11.73 -6.61
CA GLU A 122 -8.58 12.98 -7.25
C GLU A 122 -7.27 12.83 -8.06
N LYS A 123 -7.34 12.32 -9.29
CA LYS A 123 -6.17 12.13 -10.17
C LYS A 123 -6.02 13.28 -11.17
N VAL A 124 -4.79 13.46 -11.66
CA VAL A 124 -4.54 14.32 -12.83
C VAL A 124 -5.37 13.81 -14.00
N LEU A 125 -6.16 14.71 -14.59
CA LEU A 125 -7.08 14.33 -15.65
C LEU A 125 -6.30 13.89 -16.89
N PRO A 126 -6.82 12.94 -17.69
CA PRO A 126 -6.17 12.53 -18.93
C PRO A 126 -5.87 13.70 -19.88
N GLY A 127 -6.73 14.73 -19.90
CA GLY A 127 -6.51 15.95 -20.68
C GLY A 127 -5.31 16.77 -20.19
N GLU A 128 -5.11 16.89 -18.88
CA GLU A 128 -3.95 17.59 -18.30
C GLU A 128 -2.65 16.85 -18.68
N TRP A 129 -2.67 15.51 -18.67
CA TRP A 129 -1.55 14.69 -19.15
C TRP A 129 -1.22 14.92 -20.62
N ILE A 130 -2.24 14.95 -21.50
CA ILE A 130 -2.04 15.23 -22.93
C ILE A 130 -1.36 16.59 -23.12
N VAL A 131 -1.84 17.63 -22.44
CA VAL A 131 -1.25 18.98 -22.50
C VAL A 131 0.21 18.95 -22.02
N LEU A 132 0.51 18.27 -20.91
CA LEU A 132 1.88 18.12 -20.41
C LEU A 132 2.81 17.42 -21.41
N TYR A 133 2.35 16.34 -22.04
CA TYR A 133 3.13 15.62 -23.05
C TYR A 133 3.40 16.47 -24.29
N ILE A 134 2.40 17.20 -24.78
CA ILE A 134 2.56 18.10 -25.93
C ILE A 134 3.57 19.21 -25.59
N LEU A 135 3.42 19.87 -24.45
CA LEU A 135 4.33 20.93 -24.02
C LEU A 135 5.77 20.41 -23.82
N THR A 136 5.91 19.23 -23.21
CA THR A 136 7.20 18.54 -23.06
C THR A 136 7.83 18.26 -24.42
N GLY A 137 7.06 17.73 -25.36
CA GLY A 137 7.50 17.43 -26.72
C GLY A 137 7.96 18.69 -27.46
N ILE A 138 7.22 19.79 -27.37
CA ILE A 138 7.59 21.08 -27.97
C ILE A 138 8.91 21.58 -27.37
N ILE A 139 9.06 21.55 -26.04
CA ILE A 139 10.30 22.00 -25.38
C ILE A 139 11.49 21.17 -25.84
N ILE A 140 11.38 19.84 -25.76
CA ILE A 140 12.45 18.94 -26.20
C ILE A 140 12.78 19.22 -27.68
N PHE A 141 11.78 19.29 -28.55
CA PHE A 141 11.98 19.61 -29.96
C PHE A 141 12.72 20.93 -30.18
N CYS A 142 12.30 22.02 -29.52
CA CYS A 142 12.95 23.32 -29.62
C CYS A 142 14.41 23.27 -29.14
N VAL A 143 14.68 22.58 -28.03
CA VAL A 143 16.03 22.46 -27.46
C VAL A 143 16.96 21.65 -28.37
N PHE A 144 16.42 20.64 -29.06
CA PHE A 144 17.18 19.89 -30.07
C PHE A 144 17.35 20.68 -31.38
N TYR A 145 16.38 21.52 -31.76
CA TYR A 145 16.45 22.34 -32.96
C TYR A 145 17.51 23.45 -32.87
N ILE A 146 17.68 24.07 -31.69
CA ILE A 146 18.68 25.13 -31.44
C ILE A 146 20.10 24.55 -31.27
N LYS A 147 20.24 23.22 -31.18
CA LYS A 147 21.51 22.56 -30.87
C LYS A 147 22.56 22.82 -31.95
N GLU A 148 23.72 23.33 -31.53
CA GLU A 148 24.92 23.43 -32.36
C GLU A 148 25.86 22.25 -32.11
N PHE A 149 26.77 21.97 -33.05
CA PHE A 149 27.79 20.90 -32.91
C PHE A 149 28.96 21.29 -31.99
N VAL A 150 28.70 22.10 -30.96
CA VAL A 150 29.66 22.50 -29.94
C VAL A 150 29.36 21.72 -28.65
N LEU A 151 30.40 21.20 -27.99
CA LEU A 151 30.27 20.33 -26.81
C LEU A 151 29.36 20.92 -25.72
N HIS A 152 29.49 22.22 -25.42
CA HIS A 152 28.68 22.90 -24.40
C HIS A 152 27.18 22.92 -24.76
N SER A 153 26.84 23.14 -26.04
CA SER A 153 25.46 23.12 -26.53
C SER A 153 24.85 21.72 -26.36
N ILE A 154 25.61 20.67 -26.71
CA ILE A 154 25.17 19.27 -26.56
C ILE A 154 24.87 18.94 -25.09
N ILE A 155 25.78 19.28 -24.17
CA ILE A 155 25.60 19.02 -22.74
C ILE A 155 24.38 19.77 -22.21
N PHE A 156 24.22 21.05 -22.56
CA PHE A 156 23.08 21.84 -22.14
C PHE A 156 21.74 21.27 -22.64
N THR A 157 21.67 20.87 -23.90
CA THR A 157 20.49 20.20 -24.48
C THR A 157 20.12 18.92 -23.73
N ILE A 158 21.11 18.08 -23.39
CA ILE A 158 20.89 16.85 -22.63
C ILE A 158 20.35 17.17 -21.23
N LEU A 159 21.00 18.09 -20.50
CA LEU A 159 20.60 18.45 -19.13
C LEU A 159 19.19 19.04 -19.09
N LEU A 160 18.87 19.95 -20.01
CA LEU A 160 17.55 20.58 -20.06
C LEU A 160 16.45 19.57 -20.43
N SER A 161 16.73 18.68 -21.39
CA SER A 161 15.79 17.61 -21.75
C SER A 161 15.57 16.63 -20.59
N ALA A 162 16.64 16.25 -19.89
CA ALA A 162 16.57 15.40 -18.73
C ALA A 162 15.75 16.06 -17.59
N ALA A 163 15.95 17.36 -17.35
CA ALA A 163 15.20 18.09 -16.34
C ALA A 163 13.68 18.07 -16.60
N VAL A 164 13.26 18.29 -17.85
CA VAL A 164 11.84 18.23 -18.24
C VAL A 164 11.27 16.82 -18.05
N VAL A 165 12.03 15.79 -18.43
CA VAL A 165 11.62 14.39 -18.22
C VAL A 165 11.51 14.07 -16.73
N ILE A 166 12.45 14.54 -15.89
CA ILE A 166 12.39 14.34 -14.44
C ILE A 166 11.13 14.98 -13.85
N VAL A 167 10.75 16.19 -14.27
CA VAL A 167 9.50 16.82 -13.84
C VAL A 167 8.28 15.96 -14.19
N MET A 168 8.24 15.37 -15.39
CA MET A 168 7.18 14.44 -15.79
C MET A 168 7.15 13.17 -14.93
N LEU A 169 8.32 12.62 -14.57
CA LEU A 169 8.42 11.47 -13.68
C LEU A 169 7.93 11.81 -12.26
N ILE A 170 8.26 12.98 -11.74
CA ILE A 170 7.78 13.45 -10.42
C ILE A 170 6.25 13.56 -10.42
N ILE A 171 5.65 14.18 -11.45
CA ILE A 171 4.19 14.28 -11.56
C ILE A 171 3.56 12.89 -11.63
N ARG A 172 4.14 11.97 -12.40
CA ARG A 172 3.66 10.59 -12.52
C ARG A 172 3.69 9.87 -11.18
N ASP A 173 4.79 10.00 -10.45
CA ASP A 173 5.01 9.32 -9.19
C ASP A 173 4.08 9.88 -8.10
N LEU A 174 3.93 11.22 -8.01
CA LEU A 174 2.93 11.86 -7.14
C LEU A 174 1.50 11.45 -7.49
N THR A 175 1.15 11.40 -8.79
CA THR A 175 -0.18 11.00 -9.26
C THR A 175 -0.53 9.56 -8.85
N ASN A 176 0.47 8.68 -8.85
CA ASN A 176 0.32 7.28 -8.44
C ASN A 176 0.53 7.04 -6.94
N LEU A 177 0.65 8.11 -6.13
CA LEU A 177 0.89 8.03 -4.68
C LEU A 177 2.16 7.25 -4.30
N ARG A 178 3.19 7.36 -5.15
CA ARG A 178 4.49 6.72 -4.97
C ARG A 178 5.54 7.78 -4.71
N LEU A 179 5.76 8.12 -3.46
CA LEU A 179 6.88 8.97 -3.08
C LEU A 179 7.99 8.08 -2.51
N LYS A 180 9.23 8.27 -2.99
CA LYS A 180 10.41 7.44 -2.62
C LYS A 180 10.31 5.95 -3.01
N GLY A 181 9.45 5.61 -3.97
CA GLY A 181 9.32 4.24 -4.49
C GLY A 181 8.45 3.32 -3.62
N GLU A 182 7.82 3.84 -2.58
CA GLU A 182 6.94 3.10 -1.68
C GLU A 182 5.50 3.58 -1.84
N TYR A 183 4.55 2.65 -1.72
CA TYR A 183 3.15 3.04 -1.58
C TYR A 183 2.90 3.68 -0.23
N LEU A 184 2.12 4.75 -0.25
CA LEU A 184 1.63 5.39 0.95
C LEU A 184 0.87 4.39 1.85
N GLY A 185 1.13 4.41 3.17
CA GLY A 185 0.42 3.61 4.18
C GLY A 185 1.11 2.32 4.63
N TYR A 186 2.16 1.87 3.95
CA TYR A 186 2.89 0.65 4.35
C TYR A 186 3.65 0.81 5.68
N GLU A 187 4.31 1.95 5.90
CA GLU A 187 5.12 2.15 7.11
C GLU A 187 4.27 2.19 8.40
N SER A 188 3.13 2.88 8.36
CA SER A 188 2.27 3.05 9.52
C SER A 188 1.56 1.74 9.89
N GLY A 189 0.98 1.02 8.91
CA GLY A 189 0.32 -0.24 9.20
C GLY A 189 1.28 -1.39 9.59
N GLU A 190 2.56 -1.34 9.20
CA GLU A 190 3.55 -2.30 9.72
C GLU A 190 3.70 -2.20 11.24
N GLN A 191 3.70 -0.98 11.79
CA GLN A 191 3.75 -0.76 13.23
C GLN A 191 2.49 -1.27 13.93
N VAL A 192 1.32 -1.10 13.31
CA VAL A 192 0.05 -1.64 13.83
C VAL A 192 0.12 -3.15 14.02
N PHE A 193 0.67 -3.89 13.04
CA PHE A 193 0.84 -5.35 13.19
C PHE A 193 1.75 -5.72 14.36
N ASP A 194 2.87 -5.02 14.53
CA ASP A 194 3.79 -5.26 15.63
C ASP A 194 3.10 -5.02 16.99
N ASP A 195 2.33 -3.93 17.12
CA ASP A 195 1.65 -3.54 18.36
C ASP A 195 0.52 -4.51 18.74
N ILE A 196 -0.21 -5.06 17.77
CA ILE A 196 -1.24 -6.09 18.02
C ILE A 196 -0.65 -7.50 18.19
N GLY A 197 0.68 -7.65 18.05
CA GLY A 197 1.40 -8.91 18.21
C GLY A 197 1.20 -9.89 17.05
N LYS A 198 1.02 -9.37 15.82
CA LYS A 198 0.87 -10.15 14.59
C LYS A 198 2.11 -9.99 13.70
N PRO A 199 2.54 -11.03 12.95
CA PRO A 199 3.61 -10.88 11.97
C PRO A 199 3.21 -9.87 10.89
N ARG A 200 4.13 -9.01 10.44
CA ARG A 200 3.88 -8.05 9.35
C ARG A 200 3.36 -8.74 8.10
N TYR A 201 2.47 -8.06 7.36
CA TYR A 201 1.83 -8.56 6.16
C TYR A 201 2.31 -7.81 4.91
N TYR A 202 2.55 -8.55 3.83
CA TYR A 202 3.00 -8.00 2.55
C TYR A 202 2.14 -8.55 1.41
N TYR A 203 1.62 -7.66 0.57
CA TYR A 203 0.91 -8.07 -0.62
C TYR A 203 1.88 -8.54 -1.71
N TYR A 204 1.67 -9.75 -2.25
CA TYR A 204 2.57 -10.36 -3.24
C TYR A 204 2.80 -9.47 -4.47
N ALA A 205 1.73 -8.89 -5.04
CA ALA A 205 1.88 -8.10 -6.25
C ALA A 205 2.67 -6.80 -5.99
N ALA A 206 2.52 -6.20 -4.80
CA ALA A 206 3.31 -5.06 -4.38
C ALA A 206 4.81 -5.44 -4.23
N LEU A 207 5.11 -6.60 -3.64
CA LEU A 207 6.48 -7.10 -3.51
C LEU A 207 7.15 -7.34 -4.87
N VAL A 208 6.47 -8.02 -5.80
CA VAL A 208 7.02 -8.33 -7.12
C VAL A 208 7.22 -7.07 -7.96
N ARG A 209 6.33 -6.09 -7.84
CA ARG A 209 6.42 -4.81 -8.56
C ARG A 209 7.40 -3.82 -7.91
N GLY A 210 7.96 -4.14 -6.74
CA GLY A 210 8.89 -3.28 -6.01
C GLY A 210 8.23 -2.05 -5.37
N TYR A 211 6.95 -2.17 -5.00
CA TYR A 211 6.15 -1.09 -4.40
C TYR A 211 6.21 -1.06 -2.88
N THR A 212 6.81 -2.07 -2.28
CA THR A 212 7.00 -2.19 -0.83
C THR A 212 8.43 -2.61 -0.53
N LYS A 213 8.89 -2.31 0.68
CA LYS A 213 10.21 -2.71 1.16
C LYS A 213 10.32 -4.23 1.20
N LYS A 214 11.56 -4.72 1.18
CA LYS A 214 11.82 -6.14 1.43
C LYS A 214 11.25 -6.52 2.80
N PRO A 215 10.62 -7.70 2.95
CA PRO A 215 10.07 -8.12 4.23
C PRO A 215 11.13 -8.07 5.34
N VAL A 216 10.79 -7.43 6.46
CA VAL A 216 11.66 -7.30 7.63
C VAL A 216 11.04 -8.06 8.80
N GLY A 217 11.87 -8.75 9.58
CA GLY A 217 11.46 -9.43 10.82
C GLY A 217 11.55 -10.95 10.71
N LYS A 218 11.63 -11.61 11.87
CA LYS A 218 11.86 -13.06 11.99
C LYS A 218 10.82 -13.90 11.25
N THR A 219 9.58 -13.43 11.25
CA THR A 219 8.44 -14.05 10.56
C THR A 219 7.60 -12.96 9.90
N PHE A 220 7.15 -13.21 8.68
CA PHE A 220 6.27 -12.32 7.94
C PHE A 220 5.23 -13.13 7.15
N ARG A 221 4.17 -12.46 6.72
CA ARG A 221 3.08 -13.04 5.95
C ARG A 221 3.08 -12.44 4.55
N ILE A 222 2.91 -13.29 3.55
CA ILE A 222 2.64 -12.86 2.17
C ILE A 222 1.23 -13.29 1.82
N GLY A 223 0.42 -12.34 1.38
CA GLY A 223 -0.90 -12.65 0.88
C GLY A 223 -1.04 -12.52 -0.63
N PHE A 224 -1.94 -13.35 -1.13
CA PHE A 224 -2.39 -13.44 -2.49
C PHE A 224 -3.87 -13.14 -2.46
N HIS A 225 -4.25 -12.01 -3.04
CA HIS A 225 -5.63 -11.62 -3.17
C HIS A 225 -5.94 -11.38 -4.63
N GLU A 226 -7.01 -12.01 -5.08
CA GLU A 226 -7.65 -11.68 -6.34
C GLU A 226 -9.02 -11.10 -5.98
N GLU A 227 -9.43 -10.05 -6.69
CA GLU A 227 -10.75 -9.43 -6.51
C GLU A 227 -11.87 -10.48 -6.45
N GLY A 228 -12.66 -10.44 -5.37
CA GLY A 228 -13.80 -11.34 -5.16
C GLY A 228 -13.45 -12.73 -4.60
N LYS A 229 -12.18 -13.04 -4.29
CA LYS A 229 -11.78 -14.29 -3.63
C LYS A 229 -11.37 -14.04 -2.18
N LYS A 230 -11.40 -15.09 -1.34
CA LYS A 230 -10.87 -14.98 0.02
C LYS A 230 -9.34 -14.83 -0.04
N PRO A 231 -8.74 -13.98 0.80
CA PRO A 231 -7.29 -13.83 0.84
C PRO A 231 -6.63 -15.17 1.18
N PHE A 232 -5.64 -15.55 0.39
CA PHE A 232 -4.77 -16.69 0.68
C PHE A 232 -3.46 -16.17 1.26
N VAL A 233 -3.14 -16.54 2.50
CA VAL A 233 -1.98 -16.02 3.22
C VAL A 233 -1.04 -17.14 3.61
N LEU A 234 0.23 -16.94 3.32
CA LEU A 234 1.31 -17.84 3.68
C LEU A 234 2.25 -17.14 4.67
N THR A 235 2.65 -17.86 5.72
CA THR A 235 3.58 -17.36 6.75
C THR A 235 4.95 -17.96 6.51
N PHE A 236 5.98 -17.11 6.53
CA PHE A 236 7.37 -17.50 6.27
C PHE A 236 8.29 -17.06 7.41
N ARG A 237 9.47 -17.69 7.46
CA ARG A 237 10.58 -17.29 8.32
C ARG A 237 11.65 -16.60 7.47
N GLN A 238 12.37 -15.64 8.07
CA GLN A 238 13.31 -14.75 7.38
C GLN A 238 14.60 -15.44 6.89
N ASP A 239 14.89 -16.65 7.35
CA ASP A 239 16.06 -17.43 6.96
C ASP A 239 16.01 -17.93 5.51
N GLU A 240 14.84 -17.89 4.86
CA GLU A 240 14.68 -18.20 3.45
C GLU A 240 14.85 -16.94 2.58
N ASP A 241 15.52 -17.07 1.41
CA ASP A 241 15.55 -15.98 0.41
C ASP A 241 14.12 -15.62 0.01
N TRP A 242 13.72 -14.37 0.26
CA TRP A 242 12.37 -13.88 -0.01
C TRP A 242 11.94 -14.11 -1.47
N ARG A 243 12.88 -14.15 -2.43
CA ARG A 243 12.57 -14.46 -3.83
C ARG A 243 12.16 -15.91 -4.02
N THR A 244 12.81 -16.84 -3.34
CA THR A 244 12.45 -18.26 -3.32
C THR A 244 11.12 -18.45 -2.64
N VAL A 245 10.89 -17.76 -1.52
CA VAL A 245 9.61 -17.71 -0.81
C VAL A 245 8.48 -17.25 -1.74
N VAL A 246 8.66 -16.12 -2.42
CA VAL A 246 7.69 -15.54 -3.37
C VAL A 246 7.40 -16.51 -4.51
N LYS A 247 8.41 -17.16 -5.09
CA LYS A 247 8.21 -18.19 -6.13
C LYS A 247 7.39 -19.37 -5.61
N ARG A 248 7.78 -19.95 -4.47
CA ARG A 248 7.07 -21.09 -3.86
C ARG A 248 5.62 -20.74 -3.57
N ALA A 249 5.41 -19.55 -3.02
CA ALA A 249 4.10 -19.01 -2.69
C ALA A 249 3.21 -18.83 -3.94
N TYR A 250 3.78 -18.32 -5.03
CA TYR A 250 3.09 -18.26 -6.33
C TYR A 250 2.71 -19.65 -6.86
N TYR A 251 3.63 -20.63 -6.80
CA TYR A 251 3.34 -22.00 -7.23
C TYR A 251 2.24 -22.65 -6.39
N GLN A 252 2.28 -22.51 -5.07
CA GLN A 252 1.26 -23.04 -4.17
C GLN A 252 -0.12 -22.43 -4.42
N ASN A 253 -0.19 -21.12 -4.70
CA ASN A 253 -1.44 -20.46 -5.05
C ASN A 253 -1.99 -20.94 -6.40
N LYS A 254 -1.12 -21.08 -7.42
CA LYS A 254 -1.53 -21.49 -8.77
C LYS A 254 -1.86 -22.98 -8.90
N PHE A 255 -1.22 -23.82 -8.09
CA PHE A 255 -1.36 -25.28 -8.12
C PHE A 255 -1.59 -25.84 -6.71
N PRO A 256 -2.76 -25.60 -6.11
CA PRO A 256 -3.06 -26.07 -4.76
C PRO A 256 -2.94 -27.60 -4.69
N GLY A 257 -2.14 -28.10 -3.74
CA GLY A 257 -1.92 -29.53 -3.52
C GLY A 257 -0.72 -30.15 -4.24
N LYS A 258 -0.04 -29.41 -5.14
CA LYS A 258 1.26 -29.82 -5.69
C LYS A 258 2.37 -29.10 -4.93
N THR A 259 2.98 -29.77 -3.94
CA THR A 259 4.31 -29.34 -3.47
C THR A 259 5.26 -29.37 -4.67
N GLU A 260 6.09 -28.33 -4.82
CA GLU A 260 7.19 -28.30 -5.81
C GLU A 260 7.87 -29.67 -5.80
N GLU A 261 7.55 -30.52 -6.78
CA GLU A 261 8.36 -31.69 -7.09
C GLU A 261 9.74 -31.09 -7.31
N LYS A 262 10.69 -31.43 -6.43
CA LYS A 262 12.08 -31.05 -6.58
C LYS A 262 12.41 -31.31 -8.05
N GLU A 263 12.67 -30.26 -8.82
CA GLU A 263 13.29 -30.40 -10.12
C GLU A 263 14.60 -31.15 -9.88
N GLU A 264 14.55 -32.48 -10.00
CA GLU A 264 15.72 -33.31 -10.10
C GLU A 264 16.48 -32.75 -11.29
N LYS A 265 17.57 -32.05 -10.99
CA LYS A 265 18.53 -31.58 -12.00
C LYS A 265 18.76 -32.74 -12.96
N PRO A 266 18.46 -32.61 -14.27
CA PRO A 266 18.63 -33.70 -15.21
C PRO A 266 20.09 -34.16 -15.12
N GLY A 267 20.25 -35.42 -14.75
CA GLY A 267 21.53 -36.03 -14.44
C GLY A 267 22.56 -35.73 -15.51
N LYS A 268 23.72 -35.22 -15.06
CA LYS A 268 24.97 -35.23 -15.82
C LYS A 268 25.19 -36.67 -16.32
N LYS A 269 24.87 -36.94 -17.59
CA LYS A 269 25.35 -38.11 -18.29
C LYS A 269 26.87 -37.96 -18.42
N ILE A 270 27.60 -38.58 -17.48
CA ILE A 270 29.01 -38.86 -17.64
C ILE A 270 29.09 -39.90 -18.77
N LYS A 271 29.49 -39.46 -19.98
CA LYS A 271 29.96 -40.37 -21.02
C LYS A 271 31.34 -40.89 -20.57
N LYS A 272 31.39 -42.16 -20.20
CA LYS A 272 32.60 -42.98 -20.35
C LYS A 272 32.57 -43.55 -21.76
N HIS A 273 33.53 -43.14 -22.59
CA HIS A 273 34.29 -43.96 -23.52
C HIS A 273 35.37 -43.09 -24.16
#